data_AF-A0AAW1Q1J1-F1
#
_entry.id   AF-A0AAW1Q1J1-F1
#
_cell.length_a   1.000
_cell.length_b   1.000
_cell.length_c   1.000
_cell.angle_alpha   90.00
_cell.angle_beta   90.00
_cell.angle_gamma   90.00
#
_symmetry.space_group_name_H-M   'P 1'
#
loop_
_entity.id
_entity.type
_entity.pdbx_description
1 polymer ?
#
loop_
_entity_poly.entity_id
_entity_poly.type
_entity_poly.pdbx_seq_one_letter_code
_entity_poly.pdbx_strand_id
1 'polypeptide(L)'
;MRFLTSPPSGSHWCPTQLLPVQAHARNVLIPLRLASPEAPAARIGFRVQAADPVAVAVGADTPEVASSSNGAGPLSTGGSGASVPEVDRNAKIPNLQAYGLEPENWNKAALSIVVVGASGDLAKKKIFPSLFALYHDGMLPKNFTIYGYARSKMSEEEFRSSIEGSLGCRLADGAKCEETMGNFLSTCRYQQGQYKSVDDFGKLSKRIAEHDGGHERANRIFYLSIPPSIFTDVAAAASEGCSSDSGFTRVIVEKPFGRDSESFQELSQALSRHLTEDQMFRIDHYLGKELIENLTVLRFANLVFEPLWSRNYIRNVQVIFSEDFGTEGRGGYFDNYGIIRDVLQNHLLQIVALFAMEPPVSLEAEDIRNEKVKVLRCMKTMSMDDVVVGQYRARSIGGEHHPGYLDDETVPAGSICPTFAAIALFINNARWDGVPFLLKAGKALHSRHAEIRVQFRHVPGNLYRNKMGLDLDRATNELVIRIQPNEAIYLKVNNKVPGLGLKLDVTKLDLTYKSRYNNPLPDAYERLILDVINGDKRLFIRNDELEAAWSLFTPILKEIEEKQISPELYPYGSRGPVGAHYLAAKYGVRWGDIVNPDEHEGDDDK
;
A
#
# COMPACT_ATOMS: atom_id res chain seq x y z
N MET A 1 37.92 -12.67 -40.23
CA MET A 1 38.64 -12.22 -39.02
C MET A 1 38.57 -10.69 -39.01
N ARG A 2 37.45 -10.08 -38.58
CA ARG A 2 37.12 -9.62 -37.21
C ARG A 2 38.25 -8.80 -36.56
N PHE A 3 38.08 -7.47 -36.50
CA PHE A 3 37.73 -6.75 -35.27
C PHE A 3 37.05 -5.40 -35.62
N LEU A 4 35.82 -5.23 -35.14
CA LEU A 4 35.04 -3.99 -35.07
C LEU A 4 34.68 -3.84 -33.60
N THR A 5 34.92 -2.67 -33.00
CA THR A 5 34.23 -2.25 -31.76
C THR A 5 33.95 -0.75 -31.80
N SER A 6 32.67 -0.42 -32.01
CA SER A 6 32.05 0.86 -31.65
C SER A 6 31.47 0.75 -30.24
N PRO A 7 31.38 1.84 -29.45
CA PRO A 7 30.67 1.84 -28.17
C PRO A 7 29.16 2.10 -28.39
N PRO A 8 28.26 1.58 -27.53
CA PRO A 8 26.85 1.95 -27.57
C PRO A 8 26.55 3.16 -26.66
N SER A 9 25.94 4.18 -27.26
CA SER A 9 25.18 5.25 -26.63
C SER A 9 23.77 4.76 -26.27
N GLY A 10 23.23 5.17 -25.13
CA GLY A 10 21.80 4.97 -24.83
C GLY A 10 21.39 5.22 -23.37
N SER A 11 21.52 6.45 -22.87
CA SER A 11 20.83 6.88 -21.64
C SER A 11 19.48 7.51 -22.03
N HIS A 12 18.39 6.78 -21.83
CA HIS A 12 17.05 7.32 -22.01
C HIS A 12 16.69 8.22 -20.82
N TRP A 13 16.71 9.54 -21.04
CA TRP A 13 16.12 10.52 -20.14
C TRP A 13 14.62 10.67 -20.48
N CYS A 14 13.76 10.59 -19.46
CA CYS A 14 12.32 10.82 -19.59
C CYS A 14 12.06 12.33 -19.86
N PRO A 15 11.38 12.72 -20.95
CA PRO A 15 11.17 14.13 -21.25
C PRO A 15 10.00 14.70 -20.45
N THR A 16 10.27 15.69 -19.60
CA THR A 16 9.25 16.57 -19.00
C THR A 16 8.88 17.65 -20.00
N GLN A 17 7.59 17.79 -20.33
CA GLN A 17 7.08 18.95 -21.07
C GLN A 17 7.21 20.22 -20.20
N LEU A 18 8.12 21.11 -20.56
CA LEU A 18 8.19 22.47 -20.05
C LEU A 18 7.41 23.40 -20.99
N LEU A 19 6.33 24.00 -20.48
CA LEU A 19 5.66 25.13 -21.14
C LEU A 19 6.59 26.36 -21.11
N PRO A 20 6.76 27.10 -22.22
CA PRO A 20 7.67 28.24 -22.25
C PRO A 20 7.03 29.50 -21.69
N VAL A 21 7.61 30.05 -20.62
CA VAL A 21 7.41 31.43 -20.20
C VAL A 21 8.37 32.31 -21.01
N GLN A 22 7.83 33.18 -21.85
CA GLN A 22 8.60 34.20 -22.56
C GLN A 22 9.14 35.25 -21.58
N ALA A 23 10.46 35.37 -21.48
CA ALA A 23 11.13 36.53 -20.87
C ALA A 23 12.16 37.09 -21.85
N HIS A 24 12.03 38.38 -22.16
CA HIS A 24 12.86 39.10 -23.11
C HIS A 24 14.32 39.20 -22.69
N ALA A 25 15.20 38.98 -23.67
CA ALA A 25 16.64 39.05 -23.57
C ALA A 25 17.17 40.48 -23.37
N ARG A 26 18.26 40.60 -22.60
CA ARG A 26 19.35 41.54 -22.89
C ARG A 26 20.70 40.85 -22.65
N ASN A 27 21.40 40.62 -23.75
CA ASN A 27 22.78 40.14 -23.80
C ASN A 27 23.75 41.23 -23.30
N VAL A 28 24.66 40.86 -22.41
CA VAL A 28 25.97 41.53 -22.26
C VAL A 28 27.03 40.44 -22.09
N LEU A 29 27.94 40.36 -23.07
CA LEU A 29 29.14 39.52 -23.10
C LEU A 29 30.28 40.24 -22.37
N ILE A 30 30.95 39.58 -21.41
CA ILE A 30 32.28 39.96 -20.93
C ILE A 30 33.09 38.66 -20.66
N PRO A 31 34.34 38.52 -21.15
CA PRO A 31 35.10 37.27 -21.09
C PRO A 31 35.84 37.05 -19.76
N LEU A 32 35.98 35.78 -19.37
CA LEU A 32 36.80 35.29 -18.25
C LEU A 32 38.31 35.46 -18.51
N ARG A 33 39.02 35.99 -17.50
CA ARG A 33 40.48 35.82 -17.33
C ARG A 33 40.79 35.41 -15.89
N LEU A 34 41.59 34.36 -15.75
CA LEU A 34 42.14 33.80 -14.51
C LEU A 34 43.32 34.65 -13.99
N ALA A 35 43.38 34.94 -12.69
CA ALA A 35 44.61 35.19 -11.93
C ALA A 35 44.39 35.08 -10.41
N SER A 36 45.44 34.58 -9.73
CA SER A 36 45.62 34.09 -8.35
C SER A 36 45.57 35.17 -7.23
N PRO A 37 45.69 34.79 -5.93
CA PRO A 37 45.17 35.54 -4.78
C PRO A 37 46.21 36.39 -4.04
N GLU A 38 45.79 37.50 -3.44
CA GLU A 38 46.39 38.12 -2.24
C GLU A 38 45.45 39.23 -1.68
N ALA A 39 45.27 39.27 -0.36
CA ALA A 39 44.42 40.20 0.40
C ALA A 39 45.21 41.51 0.75
N PRO A 40 44.63 42.63 1.26
CA PRO A 40 43.81 42.67 2.49
C PRO A 40 42.67 43.71 2.59
N ALA A 41 41.82 43.46 3.60
CA ALA A 41 40.83 44.29 4.31
C ALA A 41 40.59 45.76 3.90
N ALA A 42 39.32 46.05 3.56
CA ALA A 42 38.71 47.37 3.69
C ALA A 42 37.31 47.26 4.33
N ARG A 43 37.13 47.93 5.47
CA ARG A 43 35.86 48.10 6.19
C ARG A 43 34.91 48.97 5.36
N ILE A 44 33.71 48.48 5.05
CA ILE A 44 32.60 49.29 4.54
C ILE A 44 31.41 49.08 5.48
N GLY A 45 31.07 50.14 6.22
CA GLY A 45 29.92 50.18 7.11
C GLY A 45 28.62 50.34 6.33
N PHE A 46 27.64 49.49 6.61
CA PHE A 46 26.28 49.68 6.13
C PHE A 46 25.45 50.38 7.22
N ARG A 47 24.92 51.55 6.85
CA ARG A 47 23.99 52.36 7.63
C ARG A 47 22.59 51.80 7.41
N VAL A 48 21.97 51.28 8.46
CA VAL A 48 20.56 50.84 8.46
C VAL A 48 19.69 52.08 8.67
N GLN A 49 18.77 52.36 7.75
CA GLN A 49 17.68 53.31 7.95
C GLN A 49 16.50 52.55 8.57
N ALA A 50 16.12 52.95 9.79
CA ALA A 50 14.89 52.55 10.45
C ALA A 50 13.73 53.39 9.92
N ALA A 51 12.55 52.76 9.77
CA ALA A 51 11.28 53.45 9.58
C ALA A 51 10.52 53.43 10.92
N ASP A 52 10.02 54.59 11.33
CA ASP A 52 9.34 54.83 12.61
C ASP A 52 7.90 54.27 12.66
N PRO A 53 7.38 53.99 13.87
CA PRO A 53 6.08 53.36 14.10
C PRO A 53 4.94 54.39 14.27
N VAL A 54 3.71 53.99 13.90
CA VAL A 54 2.49 54.76 14.21
C VAL A 54 1.90 54.27 15.53
N ALA A 55 1.80 55.19 16.48
CA ALA A 55 1.22 55.01 17.81
C ALA A 55 -0.30 55.23 17.81
N VAL A 56 -1.03 54.54 18.69
CA VAL A 56 -2.35 54.97 19.19
C VAL A 56 -2.37 54.84 20.71
N ALA A 57 -2.92 55.90 21.32
CA ALA A 57 -2.75 56.32 22.70
C ALA A 57 -3.51 55.52 23.76
N VAL A 58 -2.96 55.54 24.98
CA VAL A 58 -3.62 55.15 26.23
C VAL A 58 -4.07 56.43 26.94
N GLY A 59 -5.34 56.48 27.34
CA GLY A 59 -5.87 57.47 28.27
C GLY A 59 -6.50 56.74 29.46
N ALA A 60 -5.94 56.97 30.65
CA ALA A 60 -6.43 56.48 31.93
C ALA A 60 -7.34 57.54 32.57
N ASP A 61 -8.38 57.11 33.27
CA ASP A 61 -9.01 57.87 34.36
C ASP A 61 -9.53 56.90 35.43
N THR A 62 -9.22 57.23 36.68
CA THR A 62 -9.64 56.57 37.93
C THR A 62 -10.62 57.53 38.65
N PRO A 63 -11.51 57.05 39.56
CA PRO A 63 -11.18 57.17 40.99
C PRO A 63 -11.82 56.16 41.99
N GLU A 64 -11.16 56.04 43.16
CA GLU A 64 -11.61 55.84 44.58
C GLU A 64 -12.59 54.69 44.98
N VAL A 65 -12.19 53.67 45.76
CA VAL A 65 -11.93 53.52 47.24
C VAL A 65 -13.19 53.47 48.15
N ALA A 66 -13.52 52.28 48.71
CA ALA A 66 -13.59 51.97 50.16
C ALA A 66 -14.43 50.71 50.56
N SER A 67 -13.82 49.89 51.43
CA SER A 67 -14.39 49.11 52.57
C SER A 67 -15.03 47.69 52.43
N SER A 68 -14.30 46.73 53.03
CA SER A 68 -14.72 45.70 54.01
C SER A 68 -15.50 44.41 53.65
N SER A 69 -14.84 43.30 54.02
CA SER A 69 -15.32 42.12 54.78
C SER A 69 -15.56 40.78 54.06
N ASN A 70 -14.82 39.78 54.58
CA ASN A 70 -15.14 38.36 54.77
C ASN A 70 -15.20 37.37 53.59
N GLY A 71 -14.44 36.27 53.76
CA GLY A 71 -14.92 34.92 53.42
C GLY A 71 -14.07 34.16 52.41
N ALA A 72 -13.39 33.11 52.87
CA ALA A 72 -12.54 32.21 52.10
C ALA A 72 -13.32 31.26 51.16
N GLY A 73 -12.71 30.89 50.04
CA GLY A 73 -13.10 29.77 49.16
C GLY A 73 -12.30 29.75 47.85
N PRO A 74 -11.81 28.61 47.35
CA PRO A 74 -10.78 28.57 46.31
C PRO A 74 -11.34 28.94 44.93
N LEU A 75 -10.61 29.81 44.21
CA LEU A 75 -10.92 30.18 42.83
C LEU A 75 -10.72 28.99 41.89
N SER A 76 -11.81 28.60 41.23
CA SER A 76 -11.78 27.92 39.94
C SER A 76 -11.39 28.95 38.88
N THR A 77 -10.27 28.74 38.20
CA THR A 77 -9.97 29.45 36.96
C THR A 77 -10.40 28.57 35.80
N GLY A 78 -11.60 28.86 35.29
CA GLY A 78 -12.03 28.44 33.97
C GLY A 78 -11.08 29.02 32.93
N GLY A 79 -10.26 28.16 32.33
CA GLY A 79 -9.58 28.45 31.08
C GLY A 79 -10.49 28.02 29.94
N SER A 80 -11.11 28.99 29.27
CA SER A 80 -11.73 28.81 27.97
C SER A 80 -10.64 28.50 26.94
N GLY A 81 -10.23 27.23 26.88
CA GLY A 81 -9.51 26.71 25.72
C GLY A 81 -10.48 26.71 24.56
N ALA A 82 -10.21 27.51 23.53
CA ALA A 82 -10.86 27.35 22.24
C ALA A 82 -10.62 25.90 21.80
N SER A 83 -11.65 25.06 21.89
CA SER A 83 -11.60 23.72 21.36
C SER A 83 -11.38 23.85 19.85
N VAL A 84 -10.30 23.22 19.36
CA VAL A 84 -10.23 22.86 17.94
C VAL A 84 -11.56 22.15 17.64
N PRO A 85 -12.32 22.56 16.61
CA PRO A 85 -13.56 21.87 16.28
C PRO A 85 -13.21 20.39 16.07
N GLU A 86 -13.67 19.54 16.97
CA GLU A 86 -13.59 18.10 16.76
C GLU A 86 -14.43 17.81 15.53
N VAL A 87 -13.79 17.30 14.48
CA VAL A 87 -14.50 16.62 13.41
C VAL A 87 -15.39 15.59 14.08
N ASP A 88 -16.70 15.64 13.80
CA ASP A 88 -17.63 14.62 14.29
C ASP A 88 -17.14 13.26 13.83
N ARG A 89 -16.49 12.54 14.74
CA ARG A 89 -15.84 11.25 14.46
C ARG A 89 -16.87 10.14 14.16
N ASN A 90 -18.15 10.44 14.39
CA ASN A 90 -19.28 9.56 14.14
C ASN A 90 -20.13 10.02 12.94
N ALA A 91 -19.81 11.15 12.30
CA ALA A 91 -20.49 11.55 11.08
C ALA A 91 -20.19 10.53 9.98
N LYS A 92 -21.18 9.71 9.61
CA LYS A 92 -21.16 8.89 8.40
C LYS A 92 -21.17 9.82 7.19
N ILE A 93 -20.02 10.37 6.80
CA ILE A 93 -19.86 10.93 5.46
C ILE A 93 -19.97 9.73 4.52
N PRO A 94 -20.93 9.69 3.59
CA PRO A 94 -20.97 8.64 2.58
C PRO A 94 -19.64 8.66 1.83
N ASN A 95 -18.93 7.52 1.75
CA ASN A 95 -17.61 7.42 1.11
C ASN A 95 -17.55 8.12 -0.27
N LEU A 96 -18.65 8.13 -1.01
CA LEU A 96 -18.81 8.81 -2.30
C LEU A 96 -18.43 10.31 -2.25
N GLN A 97 -18.85 11.04 -1.22
CA GLN A 97 -18.54 12.48 -1.08
C GLN A 97 -17.08 12.72 -0.69
N ALA A 98 -16.46 11.79 0.05
CA ALA A 98 -15.07 11.92 0.47
C ALA A 98 -14.07 11.85 -0.71
N TYR A 99 -14.46 11.21 -1.82
CA TYR A 99 -13.62 11.04 -3.01
C TYR A 99 -14.14 11.81 -4.24
N GLY A 100 -15.13 12.70 -4.08
CA GLY A 100 -15.67 13.48 -5.20
C GLY A 100 -16.38 12.65 -6.27
N LEU A 101 -16.77 11.41 -5.96
CA LEU A 101 -17.47 10.54 -6.90
C LEU A 101 -18.95 10.93 -6.94
N GLU A 102 -19.48 11.12 -8.16
CA GLU A 102 -20.91 11.31 -8.35
C GLU A 102 -21.67 10.06 -7.85
N PRO A 103 -22.57 10.19 -6.86
CA PRO A 103 -23.26 9.05 -6.32
C PRO A 103 -24.13 8.41 -7.40
N GLU A 104 -23.90 7.11 -7.69
CA GLU A 104 -24.83 6.37 -8.53
C GLU A 104 -26.24 6.45 -7.91
N ASN A 105 -27.23 6.83 -8.71
CA ASN A 105 -28.62 6.86 -8.25
C ASN A 105 -29.16 5.43 -8.08
N TRP A 106 -28.84 4.83 -6.94
CA TRP A 106 -29.21 3.47 -6.55
C TRP A 106 -30.72 3.28 -6.31
N ASN A 107 -31.50 4.36 -6.22
CA ASN A 107 -32.97 4.25 -6.13
C ASN A 107 -33.59 3.72 -7.44
N LYS A 108 -32.88 3.86 -8.56
CA LYS A 108 -33.32 3.44 -9.91
C LYS A 108 -32.47 2.30 -10.48
N ALA A 109 -31.55 1.75 -9.70
CA ALA A 109 -30.63 0.72 -10.14
C ALA A 109 -30.69 -0.53 -9.24
N ALA A 110 -30.53 -1.70 -9.85
CA ALA A 110 -30.27 -2.96 -9.17
C ALA A 110 -28.78 -3.31 -9.25
N LEU A 111 -28.27 -4.07 -8.29
CA LEU A 111 -26.90 -4.59 -8.29
C LEU A 111 -26.89 -6.12 -8.10
N SER A 112 -26.40 -6.84 -9.10
CA SER A 112 -26.14 -8.28 -9.02
C SER A 112 -24.65 -8.55 -8.87
N ILE A 113 -24.23 -9.17 -7.76
CA ILE A 113 -22.83 -9.55 -7.49
C ILE A 113 -22.69 -11.06 -7.67
N VAL A 114 -21.98 -11.49 -8.70
CA VAL A 114 -21.74 -12.89 -9.02
C VAL A 114 -20.36 -13.30 -8.53
N VAL A 115 -20.30 -14.15 -7.50
CA VAL A 115 -19.05 -14.74 -7.01
C VAL A 115 -18.81 -16.05 -7.75
N VAL A 116 -17.97 -15.98 -8.80
CA VAL A 116 -17.56 -17.17 -9.57
C VAL A 116 -16.51 -17.93 -8.77
N GLY A 117 -16.69 -19.24 -8.61
CA GLY A 117 -15.89 -20.06 -7.71
C GLY A 117 -16.36 -20.01 -6.25
N ALA A 118 -17.64 -19.74 -6.02
CA ALA A 118 -18.22 -19.55 -4.68
C ALA A 118 -18.01 -20.71 -3.69
N SER A 119 -17.73 -21.92 -4.17
CA SER A 119 -17.43 -23.08 -3.31
C SER A 119 -15.99 -23.08 -2.76
N GLY A 120 -15.12 -22.20 -3.26
CA GLY A 120 -13.70 -22.15 -2.94
C GLY A 120 -13.35 -21.42 -1.64
N ASP A 121 -12.11 -21.60 -1.20
CA ASP A 121 -11.61 -21.09 0.08
C ASP A 121 -11.57 -19.56 0.16
N LEU A 122 -11.13 -18.88 -0.89
CA LEU A 122 -11.07 -17.42 -0.92
C LEU A 122 -12.48 -16.81 -0.79
N ALA A 123 -13.45 -17.36 -1.53
CA ALA A 123 -14.84 -16.94 -1.46
C ALA A 123 -15.39 -17.01 -0.02
N LYS A 124 -15.21 -18.16 0.64
CA LYS A 124 -15.68 -18.40 2.02
C LYS A 124 -14.92 -17.58 3.06
N LYS A 125 -13.60 -17.53 2.99
CA LYS A 125 -12.78 -16.91 4.05
C LYS A 125 -12.65 -15.40 3.93
N LYS A 126 -12.90 -14.83 2.74
CA LYS A 126 -12.70 -13.39 2.46
C LYS A 126 -13.90 -12.74 1.78
N ILE A 127 -14.37 -13.24 0.64
CA ILE A 127 -15.31 -12.49 -0.20
C ILE A 127 -16.70 -12.36 0.44
N PHE A 128 -17.32 -13.46 0.88
CA PHE A 128 -18.62 -13.41 1.55
C PHE A 128 -18.56 -12.69 2.91
N PRO A 129 -17.53 -12.90 3.77
CA PRO A 129 -17.36 -12.11 4.98
C PRO A 129 -17.24 -10.60 4.70
N SER A 130 -16.51 -10.20 3.65
CA SER A 130 -16.40 -8.79 3.26
C SER A 130 -17.71 -8.20 2.75
N LEU A 131 -18.46 -8.95 1.93
CA LEU A 131 -19.80 -8.53 1.49
C LEU A 131 -20.77 -8.41 2.67
N PHE A 132 -20.68 -9.30 3.64
CA PHE A 132 -21.47 -9.23 4.87
C PHE A 132 -21.12 -8.00 5.71
N ALA A 133 -19.84 -7.69 5.88
CA ALA A 133 -19.41 -6.47 6.59
C ALA A 133 -19.95 -5.20 5.91
N LEU A 134 -19.86 -5.12 4.57
CA LEU A 134 -20.43 -4.01 3.80
C LEU A 134 -21.96 -3.92 3.95
N TYR A 135 -22.66 -5.06 3.97
CA TYR A 135 -24.10 -5.10 4.21
C TYR A 135 -24.45 -4.60 5.61
N HIS A 136 -23.77 -5.12 6.62
CA HIS A 136 -23.95 -4.77 8.02
C HIS A 136 -23.80 -3.26 8.26
N ASP A 137 -22.81 -2.63 7.63
CA ASP A 137 -22.53 -1.21 7.80
C ASP A 137 -23.43 -0.29 6.95
N GLY A 138 -24.30 -0.88 6.12
CA GLY A 138 -25.21 -0.19 5.22
C GLY A 138 -24.51 0.42 3.99
N MET A 139 -23.38 -0.17 3.58
CA MET A 139 -22.56 0.29 2.47
C MET A 139 -22.94 -0.36 1.12
N LEU A 140 -23.80 -1.38 1.13
CA LEU A 140 -24.38 -1.93 -0.09
C LEU A 140 -25.62 -1.14 -0.54
N PRO A 141 -25.88 -1.03 -1.86
CA PRO A 141 -27.13 -0.47 -2.37
C PRO A 141 -28.36 -1.18 -1.81
N LYS A 142 -29.52 -0.52 -1.76
CA LYS A 142 -30.75 -1.13 -1.24
C LYS A 142 -31.22 -2.34 -2.06
N ASN A 143 -31.11 -2.24 -3.39
CA ASN A 143 -31.56 -3.27 -4.32
C ASN A 143 -30.34 -4.06 -4.81
N PHE A 144 -29.94 -5.08 -4.05
CA PHE A 144 -28.83 -5.94 -4.44
C PHE A 144 -29.17 -7.43 -4.27
N THR A 145 -28.49 -8.28 -5.01
CA THR A 145 -28.57 -9.74 -4.88
C THR A 145 -27.19 -10.35 -5.12
N ILE A 146 -26.83 -11.37 -4.34
CA ILE A 146 -25.54 -12.05 -4.45
C ILE A 146 -25.77 -13.45 -5.03
N TYR A 147 -25.05 -13.80 -6.09
CA TYR A 147 -25.11 -15.11 -6.73
C TYR A 147 -23.78 -15.83 -6.55
N GLY A 148 -23.77 -16.95 -5.82
CA GLY A 148 -22.68 -17.91 -5.90
C GLY A 148 -22.77 -18.71 -7.19
N TYR A 149 -21.68 -18.80 -7.96
CA TYR A 149 -21.62 -19.59 -9.18
C TYR A 149 -20.46 -20.58 -9.14
N ALA A 150 -20.73 -21.88 -9.24
CA ALA A 150 -19.70 -22.92 -9.31
C ALA A 150 -20.20 -24.21 -9.97
N ARG A 151 -19.26 -25.11 -10.29
CA ARG A 151 -19.55 -26.43 -10.86
C ARG A 151 -20.23 -27.37 -9.86
N SER A 152 -19.95 -27.18 -8.57
CA SER A 152 -20.45 -28.03 -7.48
C SER A 152 -21.98 -28.02 -7.47
N LYS A 153 -22.58 -29.19 -7.31
CA LYS A 153 -24.03 -29.29 -7.16
C LYS A 153 -24.37 -28.99 -5.70
N MET A 154 -25.07 -27.89 -5.46
CA MET A 154 -25.55 -27.48 -4.14
C MET A 154 -26.92 -26.82 -4.28
N SER A 155 -27.79 -26.98 -3.29
CA SER A 155 -29.00 -26.16 -3.14
C SER A 155 -28.66 -24.76 -2.63
N GLU A 156 -29.62 -23.83 -2.64
CA GLU A 156 -29.40 -22.49 -2.04
C GLU A 156 -29.23 -22.57 -0.52
N GLU A 157 -29.94 -23.49 0.13
CA GLU A 157 -29.85 -23.74 1.57
C GLU A 157 -28.47 -24.30 1.93
N GLU A 158 -28.00 -25.32 1.21
CA GLU A 158 -26.65 -25.87 1.40
C GLU A 158 -25.59 -24.80 1.18
N PHE A 159 -25.75 -23.96 0.15
CA PHE A 159 -24.85 -22.85 -0.11
C PHE A 159 -24.83 -21.82 1.03
N ARG A 160 -26.00 -21.38 1.50
CA ARG A 160 -26.13 -20.43 2.63
C ARG A 160 -25.48 -20.98 3.89
N SER A 161 -25.77 -22.23 4.27
CA SER A 161 -25.14 -22.88 5.42
C SER A 161 -23.63 -23.01 5.27
N SER A 162 -23.13 -23.20 4.04
CA SER A 162 -21.68 -23.30 3.79
C SER A 162 -20.92 -21.99 3.96
N ILE A 163 -21.60 -20.84 3.85
CA ILE A 163 -20.99 -19.51 4.04
C ILE A 163 -21.29 -18.93 5.42
N GLU A 164 -22.40 -19.31 6.05
CA GLU A 164 -22.84 -18.83 7.37
C GLU A 164 -21.73 -18.91 8.43
N GLY A 165 -21.07 -20.08 8.56
CA GLY A 165 -20.00 -20.27 9.55
C GLY A 165 -18.74 -19.43 9.33
N SER A 166 -18.61 -18.75 8.17
CA SER A 166 -17.51 -17.83 7.89
C SER A 166 -17.86 -16.36 8.14
N LEU A 167 -19.15 -16.05 8.32
CA LEU A 167 -19.62 -14.69 8.56
C LEU A 167 -19.37 -14.34 10.03
N GLY A 168 -18.63 -13.25 10.25
CA GLY A 168 -18.26 -12.80 11.58
C GLY A 168 -18.95 -11.49 11.95
N CYS A 169 -19.49 -11.43 13.17
CA CYS A 169 -20.07 -10.22 13.75
C CYS A 169 -18.97 -9.35 14.36
N ARG A 170 -18.22 -8.59 13.57
CA ARG A 170 -17.14 -7.72 14.10
C ARG A 170 -17.66 -6.54 14.93
N LEU A 171 -18.92 -6.15 14.73
CA LEU A 171 -19.44 -4.81 15.09
C LEU A 171 -20.81 -4.79 15.80
N ALA A 172 -21.47 -5.93 16.06
CA ALA A 172 -22.81 -5.97 16.64
C ALA A 172 -22.95 -6.90 17.85
N ASP A 173 -23.83 -6.50 18.79
CA ASP A 173 -24.35 -7.38 19.84
C ASP A 173 -24.98 -8.64 19.24
N GLY A 174 -24.77 -9.80 19.88
CA GLY A 174 -25.08 -11.13 19.31
C GLY A 174 -26.49 -11.28 18.71
N ALA A 175 -27.53 -10.76 19.37
CA ALA A 175 -28.91 -10.88 18.89
C ALA A 175 -29.19 -10.06 17.61
N LYS A 176 -28.60 -8.87 17.47
CA LYS A 176 -28.75 -8.05 16.25
C LYS A 176 -27.96 -8.64 15.08
N CYS A 177 -26.85 -9.33 15.38
CA CYS A 177 -26.05 -9.92 14.34
C CYS A 177 -26.72 -11.13 13.69
N GLU A 178 -27.37 -12.01 14.47
CA GLU A 178 -28.09 -13.17 13.91
C GLU A 178 -29.20 -12.74 12.93
N GLU A 179 -29.99 -11.72 13.30
CA GLU A 179 -31.01 -11.15 12.42
C GLU A 179 -30.40 -10.54 11.15
N THR A 180 -29.34 -9.73 11.31
CA THR A 180 -28.65 -9.10 10.18
C THR A 180 -28.04 -10.14 9.24
N MET A 181 -27.46 -11.20 9.78
CA MET A 181 -26.91 -12.32 9.04
C MET A 181 -28.00 -13.10 8.30
N GLY A 182 -29.12 -13.38 8.94
CA GLY A 182 -30.27 -14.02 8.29
C GLY A 182 -30.80 -13.20 7.11
N ASN A 183 -30.93 -11.88 7.29
CA ASN A 183 -31.34 -10.96 6.24
C ASN A 183 -30.32 -10.94 5.08
N PHE A 184 -29.03 -10.88 5.38
CA PHE A 184 -27.97 -10.98 4.37
C PHE A 184 -28.05 -12.29 3.59
N LEU A 185 -28.10 -13.44 4.28
CA LEU A 185 -28.15 -14.76 3.67
C LEU A 185 -29.39 -14.93 2.77
N SER A 186 -30.50 -14.26 3.09
CA SER A 186 -31.71 -14.26 2.24
C SER A 186 -31.49 -13.64 0.86
N THR A 187 -30.51 -12.73 0.73
CA THR A 187 -30.08 -12.12 -0.54
C THR A 187 -29.10 -12.99 -1.33
N CYS A 188 -28.52 -14.02 -0.70
CA CYS A 188 -27.60 -14.95 -1.32
C CYS A 188 -28.35 -16.06 -2.04
N ARG A 189 -28.02 -16.25 -3.32
CA ARG A 189 -28.55 -17.27 -4.24
C ARG A 189 -27.42 -18.13 -4.77
N TYR A 190 -27.74 -19.31 -5.29
CA TYR A 190 -26.75 -20.20 -5.89
C TYR A 190 -27.16 -20.64 -7.28
N GLN A 191 -26.20 -20.64 -8.22
CA GLN A 191 -26.37 -21.15 -9.57
C GLN A 191 -25.25 -22.16 -9.87
N GLN A 192 -25.64 -23.40 -10.13
CA GLN A 192 -24.72 -24.38 -10.68
C GLN A 192 -24.49 -24.11 -12.17
N GLY A 193 -23.23 -24.19 -12.63
CA GLY A 193 -22.93 -24.10 -14.06
C GLY A 193 -21.46 -24.34 -14.39
N GLN A 194 -21.18 -24.58 -15.67
CA GLN A 194 -19.81 -24.73 -16.17
C GLN A 194 -19.18 -23.37 -16.47
N TYR A 195 -17.87 -23.24 -16.23
CA TYR A 195 -17.16 -21.96 -16.38
C TYR A 195 -16.97 -21.51 -17.84
N LYS A 196 -17.02 -22.44 -18.81
CA LYS A 196 -16.85 -22.13 -20.24
C LYS A 196 -18.17 -22.08 -21.02
N SER A 197 -19.31 -22.27 -20.35
CA SER A 197 -20.60 -22.49 -21.00
C SER A 197 -21.39 -21.19 -21.10
N VAL A 198 -21.49 -20.62 -22.31
CA VAL A 198 -22.34 -19.45 -22.59
C VAL A 198 -23.79 -19.73 -22.21
N ASP A 199 -24.29 -20.94 -22.46
CA ASP A 199 -25.65 -21.35 -22.11
C ASP A 199 -25.89 -21.33 -20.58
N ASP A 200 -24.92 -21.77 -19.78
CA ASP A 200 -25.06 -21.75 -18.32
C ASP A 200 -25.01 -20.32 -17.76
N PHE A 201 -24.16 -19.46 -18.35
CA PHE A 201 -24.18 -18.02 -18.05
C PHE A 201 -25.48 -17.35 -18.52
N GLY A 202 -26.07 -17.79 -19.63
CA GLY A 202 -27.38 -17.33 -20.10
C GLY A 202 -28.51 -17.71 -19.13
N LYS A 203 -28.45 -18.90 -18.51
CA LYS A 203 -29.38 -19.28 -17.43
C LYS A 203 -29.22 -18.38 -16.21
N LEU A 204 -27.99 -18.07 -15.82
CA LEU A 204 -27.71 -17.11 -14.75
C LEU A 204 -28.28 -15.72 -15.09
N SER A 205 -28.07 -15.24 -16.32
CA SER A 205 -28.56 -13.93 -16.79
C SER A 205 -30.09 -13.83 -16.70
N LYS A 206 -30.81 -14.90 -17.07
CA LYS A 206 -32.27 -14.96 -16.92
C LYS A 206 -32.70 -14.85 -15.46
N ARG A 207 -32.05 -15.59 -14.55
CA ARG A 207 -32.33 -15.51 -13.11
C ARG A 207 -31.99 -14.14 -12.52
N ILE A 208 -30.94 -13.49 -13.00
CA ILE A 208 -30.60 -12.11 -12.61
C ILE A 208 -31.71 -11.16 -13.07
N ALA A 209 -32.15 -11.26 -14.33
CA ALA A 209 -33.20 -10.42 -14.90
C ALA A 209 -34.56 -10.56 -14.17
N GLU A 210 -34.90 -11.74 -13.66
CA GLU A 210 -36.10 -11.96 -12.83
C GLU A 210 -36.08 -11.12 -11.54
N HIS A 211 -34.89 -10.85 -10.99
CA HIS A 211 -34.69 -10.07 -9.77
C HIS A 211 -34.38 -8.59 -10.02
N ASP A 212 -33.80 -8.23 -11.17
CA ASP A 212 -33.55 -6.83 -11.57
C ASP A 212 -34.86 -6.03 -11.80
N GLY A 213 -36.01 -6.72 -11.93
CA GLY A 213 -37.32 -6.23 -11.47
C GLY A 213 -37.77 -4.84 -11.93
N GLY A 214 -37.53 -4.46 -13.19
CA GLY A 214 -38.03 -3.19 -13.76
C GLY A 214 -37.25 -1.93 -13.38
N HIS A 215 -36.09 -2.08 -12.73
CA HIS A 215 -35.16 -0.97 -12.52
C HIS A 215 -34.60 -0.44 -13.85
N GLU A 216 -34.33 0.86 -13.93
CA GLU A 216 -33.82 1.51 -15.16
C GLU A 216 -32.42 1.00 -15.52
N ARG A 217 -31.61 0.62 -14.52
CA ARG A 217 -30.24 0.13 -14.69
C ARG A 217 -30.02 -1.16 -13.90
N ALA A 218 -29.49 -2.18 -14.56
CA ALA A 218 -29.16 -3.47 -13.95
C ALA A 218 -27.63 -3.63 -13.85
N ASN A 219 -27.02 -3.19 -12.76
CA ASN A 219 -25.56 -3.25 -12.61
C ASN A 219 -25.10 -4.67 -12.25
N ARG A 220 -24.00 -5.14 -12.85
CA ARG A 220 -23.46 -6.49 -12.63
C ARG A 220 -21.98 -6.44 -12.25
N ILE A 221 -21.60 -7.17 -11.21
CA ILE A 221 -20.20 -7.38 -10.80
C ILE A 221 -19.91 -8.87 -10.84
N PHE A 222 -18.84 -9.28 -11.54
CA PHE A 222 -18.34 -10.65 -11.52
C PHE A 222 -17.04 -10.70 -10.73
N TYR A 223 -17.06 -11.39 -9.58
CA TYR A 223 -15.84 -11.68 -8.80
C TYR A 223 -15.27 -13.03 -9.23
N LEU A 224 -14.07 -13.02 -9.81
CA LEU A 224 -13.40 -14.24 -10.27
C LEU A 224 -12.55 -14.87 -9.17
N SER A 225 -13.19 -15.54 -8.21
CA SER A 225 -12.53 -16.31 -7.15
C SER A 225 -12.16 -17.72 -7.64
N ILE A 226 -11.44 -17.80 -8.76
CA ILE A 226 -11.09 -19.02 -9.49
C ILE A 226 -9.60 -19.05 -9.85
N PRO A 227 -9.04 -20.22 -10.22
CA PRO A 227 -7.68 -20.29 -10.73
C PRO A 227 -7.47 -19.49 -12.03
N PRO A 228 -6.27 -18.94 -12.26
CA PRO A 228 -5.97 -18.11 -13.44
C PRO A 228 -6.22 -18.77 -14.79
N SER A 229 -6.05 -20.09 -14.86
CA SER A 229 -6.25 -20.87 -16.09
C SER A 229 -7.68 -20.83 -16.62
N ILE A 230 -8.63 -20.34 -15.83
CA ILE A 230 -10.06 -20.28 -16.16
C ILE A 230 -10.56 -18.82 -16.31
N PHE A 231 -9.72 -17.81 -16.02
CA PHE A 231 -10.14 -16.40 -16.11
C PHE A 231 -10.68 -16.03 -17.48
N THR A 232 -9.94 -16.34 -18.54
CA THR A 232 -10.33 -16.02 -19.92
C THR A 232 -11.62 -16.72 -20.31
N ASP A 233 -11.77 -18.00 -19.98
CA ASP A 233 -12.98 -18.75 -20.34
C ASP A 233 -14.24 -18.15 -19.69
N VAL A 234 -14.14 -17.79 -18.40
CA VAL A 234 -15.25 -17.15 -17.69
C VAL A 234 -15.51 -15.75 -18.21
N ALA A 235 -14.47 -14.95 -18.44
CA ALA A 235 -14.63 -13.62 -19.00
C ALA A 235 -15.33 -13.67 -20.37
N ALA A 236 -14.96 -14.62 -21.24
CA ALA A 236 -15.60 -14.84 -22.52
C ALA A 236 -17.08 -15.23 -22.35
N ALA A 237 -17.37 -16.27 -21.57
CA ALA A 237 -18.72 -16.79 -21.42
C ALA A 237 -19.66 -15.81 -20.69
N ALA A 238 -19.15 -15.10 -19.68
CA ALA A 238 -19.91 -14.07 -18.96
C ALA A 238 -20.14 -12.83 -19.84
N SER A 239 -19.13 -12.41 -20.62
CA SER A 239 -19.25 -11.25 -21.52
C SER A 239 -20.35 -11.49 -22.56
N GLU A 240 -20.40 -12.69 -23.15
CA GLU A 240 -21.40 -13.05 -24.17
C GLU A 240 -22.77 -13.40 -23.58
N GLY A 241 -22.82 -14.15 -22.48
CA GLY A 241 -24.07 -14.73 -21.97
C GLY A 241 -24.73 -13.97 -20.82
N CYS A 242 -24.01 -13.07 -20.13
CA CYS A 242 -24.46 -12.52 -18.85
C CYS A 242 -24.02 -11.06 -18.58
N SER A 243 -23.53 -10.33 -19.58
CA SER A 243 -23.33 -8.88 -19.46
C SER A 243 -24.65 -8.15 -19.23
N SER A 244 -24.57 -6.98 -18.61
CA SER A 244 -25.72 -6.08 -18.47
C SER A 244 -25.98 -5.30 -19.76
N ASP A 245 -27.26 -5.19 -20.13
CA ASP A 245 -27.72 -4.40 -21.27
C ASP A 245 -28.04 -2.93 -20.92
N SER A 246 -28.29 -2.62 -19.64
CA SER A 246 -28.78 -1.30 -19.19
C SER A 246 -27.94 -0.64 -18.08
N GLY A 247 -27.06 -1.40 -17.44
CA GLY A 247 -26.15 -0.94 -16.39
C GLY A 247 -24.69 -1.26 -16.72
N PHE A 248 -23.80 -1.08 -15.76
CA PHE A 248 -22.40 -1.48 -15.94
C PHE A 248 -22.23 -2.99 -15.80
N THR A 249 -21.16 -3.52 -16.40
CA THR A 249 -20.60 -4.83 -16.07
C THR A 249 -19.15 -4.66 -15.64
N ARG A 250 -18.82 -4.99 -14.40
CA ARG A 250 -17.46 -4.90 -13.84
C ARG A 250 -16.97 -6.29 -13.46
N VAL A 251 -15.68 -6.56 -13.66
CA VAL A 251 -15.06 -7.87 -13.42
C VAL A 251 -13.85 -7.69 -12.52
N ILE A 252 -13.90 -8.33 -11.36
CA ILE A 252 -12.82 -8.37 -10.38
C ILE A 252 -11.96 -9.60 -10.67
N VAL A 253 -10.66 -9.38 -10.89
CA VAL A 253 -9.70 -10.44 -11.23
C VAL A 253 -8.62 -10.51 -10.16
N GLU A 254 -8.35 -11.71 -9.67
CA GLU A 254 -7.33 -11.98 -8.66
C GLU A 254 -5.95 -12.24 -9.26
N LYS A 255 -4.90 -12.04 -8.45
CA LYS A 255 -3.56 -12.50 -8.78
C LYS A 255 -3.51 -14.05 -8.80
N PRO A 256 -2.59 -14.67 -9.56
CA PRO A 256 -1.51 -14.08 -10.37
C PRO A 256 -1.92 -13.60 -11.76
N PHE A 257 -1.33 -12.48 -12.20
CA PHE A 257 -1.49 -11.91 -13.54
C PHE A 257 -0.30 -12.31 -14.43
N GLY A 258 -0.21 -13.59 -14.78
CA GLY A 258 0.96 -14.15 -15.44
C GLY A 258 2.10 -14.49 -14.47
N ARG A 259 3.22 -14.98 -15.02
CA ARG A 259 4.45 -15.35 -14.30
C ARG A 259 5.67 -14.56 -14.79
N ASP A 260 5.52 -13.86 -15.91
CA ASP A 260 6.53 -13.03 -16.56
C ASP A 260 5.82 -12.12 -17.57
N SER A 261 6.59 -11.30 -18.28
CA SER A 261 6.06 -10.38 -19.30
C SER A 261 5.28 -11.10 -20.40
N GLU A 262 5.71 -12.28 -20.83
CA GLU A 262 5.13 -13.01 -21.96
C GLU A 262 3.76 -13.60 -21.57
N SER A 263 3.73 -14.38 -20.51
CA SER A 263 2.49 -14.96 -19.97
C SER A 263 1.50 -13.89 -19.49
N PHE A 264 1.98 -12.75 -19.00
CA PHE A 264 1.11 -11.61 -18.70
C PHE A 264 0.50 -11.01 -19.98
N GLN A 265 1.30 -10.79 -21.02
CA GLN A 265 0.81 -10.26 -22.30
C GLN A 265 -0.24 -11.19 -22.93
N GLU A 266 -0.01 -12.50 -22.89
CA GLU A 266 -0.99 -13.50 -23.36
C GLU A 266 -2.31 -13.40 -22.58
N LEU A 267 -2.25 -13.39 -21.24
CA LEU A 267 -3.43 -13.25 -20.39
C LEU A 267 -4.16 -11.93 -20.64
N SER A 268 -3.41 -10.82 -20.71
CA SER A 268 -3.96 -9.49 -20.94
C SER A 268 -4.67 -9.39 -22.28
N GLN A 269 -4.03 -9.84 -23.36
CA GLN A 269 -4.64 -9.85 -24.69
C GLN A 269 -5.90 -10.71 -24.72
N ALA A 270 -5.87 -11.88 -24.08
CA ALA A 270 -7.01 -12.78 -24.03
C ALA A 270 -8.21 -12.15 -23.28
N LEU A 271 -7.97 -11.50 -22.15
CA LEU A 271 -9.03 -10.78 -21.41
C LEU A 271 -9.55 -9.56 -22.18
N SER A 272 -8.67 -8.80 -22.84
CA SER A 272 -9.04 -7.58 -23.58
C SER A 272 -9.95 -7.82 -24.79
N ARG A 273 -10.06 -9.07 -25.27
CA ARG A 273 -11.00 -9.46 -26.33
C ARG A 273 -12.46 -9.46 -25.84
N HIS A 274 -12.67 -9.57 -24.53
CA HIS A 274 -13.99 -9.73 -23.92
C HIS A 274 -14.34 -8.62 -22.95
N LEU A 275 -13.34 -7.93 -22.40
CA LEU A 275 -13.49 -6.88 -21.40
C LEU A 275 -12.68 -5.65 -21.79
N THR A 276 -13.29 -4.48 -21.67
CA THR A 276 -12.55 -3.21 -21.76
C THR A 276 -11.78 -2.94 -20.46
N GLU A 277 -10.76 -2.09 -20.50
CA GLU A 277 -10.02 -1.69 -19.29
C GLU A 277 -10.95 -1.06 -18.25
N ASP A 278 -12.02 -0.41 -18.69
CA ASP A 278 -12.99 0.20 -17.78
C ASP A 278 -13.82 -0.79 -16.98
N GLN A 279 -13.93 -2.03 -17.46
CA GLN A 279 -14.65 -3.09 -16.80
C GLN A 279 -13.76 -3.92 -15.88
N MET A 280 -12.42 -3.82 -16.01
CA MET A 280 -11.48 -4.69 -15.30
C MET A 280 -10.97 -4.06 -13.99
N PHE A 281 -11.10 -4.82 -12.90
CA PHE A 281 -10.64 -4.46 -11.56
C PHE A 281 -9.64 -5.52 -11.09
N ARG A 282 -8.36 -5.30 -11.36
CA ARG A 282 -7.27 -6.22 -10.99
C ARG A 282 -6.85 -5.99 -9.55
N ILE A 283 -7.08 -6.96 -8.68
CA ILE A 283 -6.83 -6.84 -7.25
C ILE A 283 -5.35 -7.01 -6.93
N ASP A 284 -4.85 -6.06 -6.15
CA ASP A 284 -3.78 -6.27 -5.18
C ASP A 284 -4.30 -5.85 -3.81
N HIS A 285 -4.56 -6.82 -2.95
CA HIS A 285 -5.16 -6.57 -1.64
C HIS A 285 -4.29 -5.71 -0.70
N TYR A 286 -2.99 -5.50 -0.98
CA TYR A 286 -2.20 -4.54 -0.20
C TYR A 286 -2.63 -3.11 -0.45
N LEU A 287 -3.11 -2.79 -1.65
CA LEU A 287 -3.61 -1.46 -1.98
C LEU A 287 -4.85 -1.08 -1.16
N GLY A 288 -5.66 -2.08 -0.76
CA GLY A 288 -6.82 -1.88 0.11
C GLY A 288 -6.51 -1.74 1.60
N LYS A 289 -5.24 -1.75 2.02
CA LYS A 289 -4.87 -1.58 3.43
C LYS A 289 -4.87 -0.11 3.83
N GLU A 290 -5.42 0.18 5.00
CA GLU A 290 -5.62 1.54 5.54
C GLU A 290 -4.39 2.46 5.40
N LEU A 291 -3.22 1.98 5.84
CA LEU A 291 -1.99 2.78 5.81
C LEU A 291 -1.38 2.95 4.41
N ILE A 292 -1.73 2.06 3.46
CA ILE A 292 -1.33 2.23 2.07
C ILE A 292 -2.15 3.33 1.42
N GLU A 293 -3.45 3.39 1.70
CA GLU A 293 -4.29 4.51 1.27
C GLU A 293 -3.80 5.84 1.86
N ASN A 294 -3.43 5.83 3.14
CA ASN A 294 -2.97 7.01 3.85
C ASN A 294 -1.63 7.57 3.33
N LEU A 295 -0.90 6.85 2.47
CA LEU A 295 0.35 7.38 1.86
C LEU A 295 0.11 8.67 1.08
N THR A 296 -1.00 8.74 0.33
CA THR A 296 -1.31 9.92 -0.48
C THR A 296 -1.67 11.12 0.40
N VAL A 297 -2.45 10.89 1.45
CA VAL A 297 -2.82 11.90 2.45
C VAL A 297 -1.58 12.41 3.18
N LEU A 298 -0.73 11.49 3.66
CA LEU A 298 0.50 11.82 4.37
C LEU A 298 1.42 12.71 3.52
N ARG A 299 1.52 12.44 2.22
CA ARG A 299 2.42 13.17 1.32
C ARG A 299 1.85 14.49 0.82
N PHE A 300 0.57 14.52 0.45
CA PHE A 300 0.00 15.63 -0.32
C PHE A 300 -0.94 16.53 0.49
N ALA A 301 -1.37 16.12 1.68
CA ALA A 301 -2.17 16.96 2.58
C ALA A 301 -1.35 17.62 3.71
N ASN A 302 -0.05 17.33 3.79
CA ASN A 302 0.80 17.75 4.91
C ASN A 302 2.04 18.51 4.44
N LEU A 303 2.06 19.82 4.68
CA LEU A 303 3.17 20.71 4.31
C LEU A 303 4.51 20.28 4.91
N VAL A 304 4.50 19.65 6.09
CA VAL A 304 5.75 19.23 6.77
C VAL A 304 6.49 18.14 6.00
N PHE A 305 5.78 17.28 5.26
CA PHE A 305 6.37 16.14 4.58
C PHE A 305 6.76 16.43 3.13
N GLU A 306 6.07 17.33 2.44
CA GLU A 306 6.33 17.67 1.03
C GLU A 306 7.82 17.97 0.74
N PRO A 307 8.50 18.91 1.44
CA PRO A 307 9.89 19.23 1.13
C PRO A 307 10.85 18.09 1.50
N LEU A 308 10.49 17.31 2.54
CA LEU A 308 11.29 16.19 3.02
C LEU A 308 11.25 14.99 2.06
N TRP A 309 10.25 14.92 1.16
CA TRP A 309 10.03 13.79 0.27
C TRP A 309 10.90 13.81 -1.01
N SER A 310 12.20 14.01 -0.83
CA SER A 310 13.16 14.09 -1.95
C SER A 310 14.54 13.55 -1.58
N ARG A 311 15.35 13.23 -2.60
CA ARG A 311 16.76 12.82 -2.47
C ARG A 311 17.63 13.77 -1.65
N ASN A 312 17.23 15.04 -1.52
CA ASN A 312 17.96 16.02 -0.72
C ASN A 312 17.91 15.69 0.78
N TYR A 313 16.84 15.05 1.25
CA TYR A 313 16.62 14.74 2.67
C TYR A 313 16.53 13.24 2.93
N ILE A 314 16.05 12.44 1.99
CA ILE A 314 15.96 10.99 2.13
C ILE A 314 17.29 10.35 1.73
N ARG A 315 17.81 9.49 2.62
CA ARG A 315 19.01 8.68 2.39
C ARG A 315 18.66 7.35 1.74
N ASN A 316 17.63 6.66 2.23
CA ASN A 316 17.12 5.41 1.67
C ASN A 316 15.66 5.18 2.07
N VAL A 317 15.01 4.30 1.33
CA VAL A 317 13.68 3.80 1.62
C VAL A 317 13.76 2.28 1.75
N GLN A 318 13.13 1.73 2.77
CA GLN A 318 13.06 0.29 2.99
C GLN A 318 11.59 -0.12 2.98
N VAL A 319 11.26 -1.18 2.23
CA VAL A 319 9.93 -1.77 2.25
C VAL A 319 10.08 -3.25 2.61
N ILE A 320 9.58 -3.60 3.78
CA ILE A 320 9.83 -4.90 4.41
C ILE A 320 8.51 -5.64 4.52
N PHE A 321 8.51 -6.89 4.06
CA PHE A 321 7.45 -7.86 4.26
C PHE A 321 8.03 -9.12 4.89
N SER A 322 7.46 -9.52 6.02
CA SER A 322 7.93 -10.65 6.82
C SER A 322 6.74 -11.46 7.28
N GLU A 323 6.82 -12.77 7.09
CA GLU A 323 5.88 -13.76 7.63
C GLU A 323 6.64 -14.73 8.54
N ASP A 324 6.08 -15.01 9.71
CA ASP A 324 6.62 -15.93 10.71
C ASP A 324 6.21 -17.40 10.51
N PHE A 325 5.43 -17.67 9.45
CA PHE A 325 5.01 -18.99 9.03
C PHE A 325 5.61 -19.37 7.66
N GLY A 326 5.68 -20.67 7.38
CA GLY A 326 6.24 -21.23 6.14
C GLY A 326 5.22 -21.25 5.00
N THR A 327 5.28 -22.29 4.15
CA THR A 327 4.27 -22.52 3.11
C THR A 327 3.06 -23.33 3.58
N GLU A 328 3.06 -23.85 4.81
CA GLU A 328 1.91 -24.49 5.46
C GLU A 328 1.20 -25.55 4.58
N GLY A 329 1.97 -26.46 3.98
CA GLY A 329 1.46 -27.54 3.10
C GLY A 329 1.00 -27.06 1.71
N ARG A 330 1.24 -25.80 1.37
CA ARG A 330 1.01 -25.24 0.03
C ARG A 330 2.31 -25.05 -0.76
N GLY A 331 3.38 -25.73 -0.37
CA GLY A 331 4.71 -25.61 -0.99
C GLY A 331 4.67 -25.87 -2.49
N GLY A 332 4.01 -26.93 -2.96
CA GLY A 332 3.92 -27.25 -4.39
C GLY A 332 3.23 -26.17 -5.25
N TYR A 333 2.26 -25.44 -4.69
CA TYR A 333 1.69 -24.28 -5.37
C TYR A 333 2.69 -23.12 -5.38
N PHE A 334 3.29 -22.81 -4.22
CA PHE A 334 4.26 -21.73 -4.08
C PHE A 334 5.52 -21.93 -4.94
N ASP A 335 5.94 -23.17 -5.16
CA ASP A 335 7.11 -23.55 -5.95
C ASP A 335 7.06 -23.06 -7.41
N ASN A 336 5.84 -22.88 -7.93
CA ASN A 336 5.63 -22.33 -9.27
C ASN A 336 5.84 -20.81 -9.34
N TYR A 337 5.86 -20.10 -8.22
CA TYR A 337 5.90 -18.64 -8.22
C TYR A 337 7.14 -18.10 -7.51
N GLY A 338 7.43 -18.64 -6.33
CA GLY A 338 8.44 -18.10 -5.42
C GLY A 338 8.07 -16.73 -4.87
N ILE A 339 8.83 -16.27 -3.89
CA ILE A 339 8.54 -15.05 -3.14
C ILE A 339 8.57 -13.78 -4.01
N ILE A 340 9.37 -13.78 -5.08
CA ILE A 340 9.50 -12.62 -5.97
C ILE A 340 8.18 -12.35 -6.68
N ARG A 341 7.55 -13.39 -7.25
CA ARG A 341 6.25 -13.27 -7.92
C ARG A 341 5.09 -13.16 -6.94
N ASP A 342 5.20 -13.83 -5.78
CA ASP A 342 4.13 -13.84 -4.79
C ASP A 342 3.94 -12.47 -4.11
N VAL A 343 5.04 -11.77 -3.81
CA VAL A 343 5.02 -10.56 -2.96
C VAL A 343 5.77 -9.36 -3.53
N LEU A 344 6.97 -9.54 -4.09
CA LEU A 344 7.81 -8.40 -4.49
C LEU A 344 7.28 -7.69 -5.74
N GLN A 345 6.96 -8.45 -6.79
CA GLN A 345 6.53 -7.94 -8.09
C GLN A 345 5.18 -7.22 -8.03
N ASN A 346 4.32 -7.62 -7.08
CA ASN A 346 3.01 -7.01 -6.85
C ASN A 346 3.05 -6.09 -5.62
N HIS A 347 2.80 -6.61 -4.42
CA HIS A 347 2.54 -5.86 -3.19
C HIS A 347 3.61 -4.81 -2.92
N LEU A 348 4.89 -5.20 -2.87
CA LEU A 348 5.93 -4.25 -2.52
C LEU A 348 6.19 -3.24 -3.62
N LEU A 349 6.15 -3.66 -4.89
CA LEU A 349 6.31 -2.74 -6.00
C LEU A 349 5.17 -1.71 -6.09
N GLN A 350 3.93 -2.14 -5.83
CA GLN A 350 2.75 -1.28 -5.77
C GLN A 350 2.85 -0.23 -4.66
N ILE A 351 3.32 -0.64 -3.48
CA ILE A 351 3.61 0.26 -2.37
C ILE A 351 4.69 1.28 -2.77
N VAL A 352 5.78 0.82 -3.40
CA VAL A 352 6.84 1.72 -3.86
C VAL A 352 6.32 2.70 -4.91
N ALA A 353 5.50 2.25 -5.86
CA ALA A 353 4.92 3.12 -6.89
C ALA A 353 4.09 4.26 -6.25
N LEU A 354 3.19 3.94 -5.32
CA LEU A 354 2.40 4.95 -4.58
C LEU A 354 3.26 5.87 -3.70
N PHE A 355 4.27 5.30 -3.04
CA PHE A 355 5.18 6.05 -2.18
C PHE A 355 6.04 7.04 -2.97
N ALA A 356 6.47 6.66 -4.17
CA ALA A 356 7.47 7.39 -4.94
C ALA A 356 6.89 8.28 -6.06
N MET A 357 5.62 8.11 -6.45
CA MET A 357 4.96 8.90 -7.50
C MET A 357 5.03 10.42 -7.25
N GLU A 358 5.04 11.24 -8.30
CA GLU A 358 4.90 12.69 -8.14
C GLU A 358 3.48 13.06 -7.66
N PRO A 359 3.23 14.29 -7.17
CA PRO A 359 1.88 14.77 -6.93
C PRO A 359 1.04 14.62 -8.21
N PRO A 360 -0.09 13.88 -8.16
CA PRO A 360 -0.98 13.79 -9.31
C PRO A 360 -1.69 15.12 -9.53
N VAL A 361 -2.20 15.35 -10.75
CA VAL A 361 -2.91 16.60 -11.08
C VAL A 361 -4.26 16.70 -10.36
N SER A 362 -4.84 15.57 -9.97
CA SER A 362 -6.05 15.47 -9.15
C SER A 362 -6.08 14.14 -8.37
N LEU A 363 -7.13 13.90 -7.60
CA LEU A 363 -7.37 12.62 -6.91
C LEU A 363 -8.12 11.60 -7.78
N GLU A 364 -8.41 11.93 -9.05
CA GLU A 364 -9.04 11.01 -9.99
C GLU A 364 -8.18 9.78 -10.25
N ALA A 365 -8.84 8.64 -10.45
CA ALA A 365 -8.17 7.34 -10.52
C ALA A 365 -7.12 7.26 -11.65
N GLU A 366 -7.36 7.90 -12.80
CA GLU A 366 -6.40 7.90 -13.91
C GLU A 366 -5.17 8.77 -13.61
N ASP A 367 -5.33 9.90 -12.93
CA ASP A 367 -4.22 10.81 -12.61
C ASP A 367 -3.25 10.18 -11.62
N ILE A 368 -3.78 9.48 -10.61
CA ILE A 368 -2.98 8.68 -9.67
C ILE A 368 -2.24 7.55 -10.41
N ARG A 369 -2.95 6.79 -11.24
CA ARG A 369 -2.36 5.64 -11.96
C ARG A 369 -1.31 6.09 -12.98
N ASN A 370 -1.48 7.25 -13.62
CA ASN A 370 -0.48 7.84 -14.50
C ASN A 370 0.84 8.12 -13.77
N GLU A 371 0.79 8.69 -12.57
CA GLU A 371 2.00 8.98 -11.79
C GLU A 371 2.66 7.70 -11.22
N LYS A 372 1.88 6.67 -10.88
CA LYS A 372 2.41 5.33 -10.54
C LYS A 372 3.20 4.74 -11.71
N VAL A 373 2.59 4.67 -12.90
CA VAL A 373 3.21 4.11 -14.12
C VAL A 373 4.47 4.89 -14.52
N LYS A 374 4.42 6.22 -14.43
CA LYS A 374 5.58 7.08 -14.71
C LYS A 374 6.78 6.74 -13.83
N VAL A 375 6.57 6.49 -12.54
CA VAL A 375 7.65 6.08 -11.64
C VAL A 375 8.16 4.68 -11.94
N LEU A 376 7.28 3.71 -12.20
CA LEU A 376 7.71 2.36 -12.59
C LEU A 376 8.59 2.39 -13.85
N ARG A 377 8.23 3.20 -14.84
CA ARG A 377 9.02 3.39 -16.08
C ARG A 377 10.36 4.09 -15.85
N CYS A 378 10.52 4.81 -14.74
CA CYS A 378 11.80 5.42 -14.35
C CYS A 378 12.71 4.44 -13.59
N MET A 379 12.23 3.24 -13.21
CA MET A 379 13.05 2.30 -12.46
C MET A 379 14.15 1.70 -13.34
N LYS A 380 15.37 1.66 -12.80
CA LYS A 380 16.51 1.02 -13.43
C LYS A 380 16.28 -0.50 -13.47
N THR A 381 16.58 -1.13 -14.61
CA THR A 381 16.62 -2.60 -14.72
C THR A 381 17.55 -3.18 -13.66
N MET A 382 17.06 -4.21 -12.96
CA MET A 382 17.80 -4.88 -11.90
C MET A 382 18.97 -5.71 -12.45
N SER A 383 19.98 -5.90 -11.60
CA SER A 383 21.09 -6.82 -11.82
C SER A 383 21.15 -7.81 -10.66
N MET A 384 21.69 -9.01 -10.90
CA MET A 384 21.92 -10.00 -9.83
C MET A 384 22.83 -9.48 -8.72
N ASP A 385 23.70 -8.49 -8.99
CA ASP A 385 24.52 -7.83 -7.96
C ASP A 385 23.69 -7.09 -6.91
N ASP A 386 22.41 -6.84 -7.20
CA ASP A 386 21.46 -6.09 -6.37
C ASP A 386 20.33 -6.98 -5.86
N VAL A 387 20.45 -8.30 -5.99
CA VAL A 387 19.42 -9.28 -5.65
C VAL A 387 20.04 -10.39 -4.80
N VAL A 388 19.40 -10.69 -3.68
CA VAL A 388 19.72 -11.84 -2.84
C VAL A 388 18.47 -12.70 -2.76
N VAL A 389 18.61 -13.99 -3.00
CA VAL A 389 17.55 -14.98 -2.84
C VAL A 389 17.91 -15.97 -1.74
N GLY A 390 16.91 -16.45 -1.02
CA GLY A 390 17.10 -17.43 0.05
C GLY A 390 15.97 -18.44 0.19
N GLN A 391 16.25 -19.54 0.90
CA GLN A 391 15.32 -20.63 1.16
C GLN A 391 15.40 -21.09 2.63
N TYR A 392 14.28 -21.18 3.33
CA TYR A 392 14.29 -21.54 4.74
C TYR A 392 14.58 -23.03 4.97
N ARG A 393 15.30 -23.31 6.06
CA ARG A 393 15.60 -24.66 6.55
C ARG A 393 14.98 -24.91 7.92
N ALA A 394 14.79 -26.19 8.22
CA ALA A 394 14.24 -26.65 9.47
C ALA A 394 15.02 -26.08 10.67
N ARG A 395 14.29 -25.81 11.75
CA ARG A 395 14.87 -25.36 13.02
C ARG A 395 13.96 -25.79 14.17
N SER A 396 14.57 -26.22 15.27
CA SER A 396 13.84 -26.37 16.52
C SER A 396 13.94 -25.10 17.37
N ILE A 397 12.80 -24.54 17.77
CA ILE A 397 12.69 -23.34 18.61
C ILE A 397 11.84 -23.71 19.83
N GLY A 398 12.35 -23.51 21.05
CA GLY A 398 11.57 -23.81 22.27
C GLY A 398 11.15 -25.28 22.44
N GLY A 399 11.81 -26.22 21.75
CA GLY A 399 11.43 -27.64 21.74
C GLY A 399 10.43 -28.03 20.66
N GLU A 400 9.81 -27.05 19.98
CA GLU A 400 8.96 -27.29 18.81
C GLU A 400 9.82 -27.40 17.54
N HIS A 401 9.53 -28.39 16.71
CA HIS A 401 10.22 -28.60 15.44
C HIS A 401 9.48 -27.89 14.31
N HIS A 402 10.14 -26.93 13.67
CA HIS A 402 9.64 -26.30 12.45
C HIS A 402 10.33 -26.91 11.22
N PRO A 403 9.57 -27.46 10.27
CA PRO A 403 10.13 -28.08 9.06
C PRO A 403 10.73 -27.02 8.11
N GLY A 404 11.68 -27.45 7.28
CA GLY A 404 12.25 -26.69 6.18
C GLY A 404 11.35 -26.70 4.95
N TYR A 405 11.68 -25.88 3.95
CA TYR A 405 10.87 -25.79 2.72
C TYR A 405 10.83 -27.12 1.95
N LEU A 406 11.98 -27.80 1.89
CA LEU A 406 12.11 -29.10 1.20
C LEU A 406 11.56 -30.29 2.01
N ASP A 407 11.12 -30.06 3.25
CA ASP A 407 10.48 -31.08 4.07
C ASP A 407 8.96 -31.15 3.80
N ASP A 408 8.41 -30.19 3.04
CA ASP A 408 7.02 -30.22 2.54
C ASP A 408 6.93 -31.25 1.39
N GLU A 409 6.16 -32.32 1.58
CA GLU A 409 6.01 -33.42 0.60
C GLU A 409 5.45 -32.95 -0.77
N THR A 410 4.81 -31.78 -0.80
CA THR A 410 4.29 -31.20 -2.05
C THR A 410 5.36 -30.48 -2.87
N VAL A 411 6.55 -30.23 -2.30
CA VAL A 411 7.67 -29.55 -2.94
C VAL A 411 8.58 -30.56 -3.65
N PRO A 412 9.00 -30.31 -4.90
CA PRO A 412 9.96 -31.15 -5.58
C PRO A 412 11.29 -31.28 -4.81
N ALA A 413 11.80 -32.51 -4.70
CA ALA A 413 13.10 -32.76 -4.09
C ALA A 413 14.20 -31.96 -4.79
N GLY A 414 14.95 -31.16 -4.03
CA GLY A 414 16.01 -30.31 -4.58
C GLY A 414 15.53 -29.00 -5.22
N SER A 415 14.27 -28.60 -5.00
CA SER A 415 13.78 -27.29 -5.46
C SER A 415 14.68 -26.15 -4.98
N ILE A 416 15.01 -25.25 -5.91
CA ILE A 416 15.74 -24.00 -5.64
C ILE A 416 14.80 -22.80 -5.53
N CYS A 417 13.49 -23.03 -5.35
CA CYS A 417 12.50 -21.96 -5.23
C CYS A 417 12.84 -21.02 -4.05
N PRO A 418 12.94 -19.70 -4.30
CA PRO A 418 13.25 -18.74 -3.25
C PRO A 418 12.01 -18.47 -2.38
N THR A 419 12.15 -18.72 -1.08
CA THR A 419 11.17 -18.34 -0.03
C THR A 419 11.49 -16.98 0.60
N PHE A 420 12.63 -16.41 0.24
CA PHE A 420 13.11 -15.09 0.63
C PHE A 420 13.76 -14.39 -0.56
N ALA A 421 13.55 -13.07 -0.68
CA ALA A 421 14.36 -12.23 -1.54
C ALA A 421 14.54 -10.82 -0.96
N ALA A 422 15.73 -10.26 -1.16
CA ALA A 422 16.04 -8.85 -0.90
C ALA A 422 16.59 -8.22 -2.18
N ILE A 423 16.13 -7.02 -2.51
CA ILE A 423 16.40 -6.33 -3.78
C ILE A 423 16.71 -4.87 -3.51
N ALA A 424 17.71 -4.31 -4.18
CA ALA A 424 17.93 -2.87 -4.25
C ALA A 424 17.43 -2.31 -5.61
N LEU A 425 16.48 -1.38 -5.55
CA LEU A 425 15.91 -0.68 -6.69
C LEU A 425 16.37 0.79 -6.71
N PHE A 426 16.43 1.36 -7.91
CA PHE A 426 16.73 2.78 -8.14
C PHE A 426 15.72 3.38 -9.12
N ILE A 427 15.24 4.57 -8.80
CA ILE A 427 14.30 5.34 -9.64
C ILE A 427 15.07 6.49 -10.28
N ASN A 428 15.28 6.44 -11.59
CA ASN A 428 16.05 7.40 -12.37
C ASN A 428 15.19 8.62 -12.73
N ASN A 429 14.87 9.45 -11.74
CA ASN A 429 14.21 10.74 -11.94
C ASN A 429 14.79 11.81 -11.00
N ALA A 430 14.38 13.07 -11.18
CA ALA A 430 14.91 14.20 -10.42
C ALA A 430 14.70 14.07 -8.90
N ARG A 431 13.59 13.45 -8.46
CA ARG A 431 13.26 13.30 -7.04
C ARG A 431 14.09 12.23 -6.35
N TRP A 432 14.38 11.12 -7.03
CA TRP A 432 14.90 9.89 -6.42
C TRP A 432 16.30 9.47 -6.88
N ASP A 433 16.92 10.19 -7.81
CA ASP A 433 18.25 9.85 -8.32
C ASP A 433 19.28 9.60 -7.17
N GLY A 434 19.90 8.42 -7.20
CA GLY A 434 20.87 7.96 -6.22
C GLY A 434 20.31 7.50 -4.86
N VAL A 435 19.00 7.51 -4.64
CA VAL A 435 18.37 6.98 -3.42
C VAL A 435 18.06 5.48 -3.61
N PRO A 436 18.66 4.57 -2.81
CA PRO A 436 18.32 3.16 -2.87
C PRO A 436 16.95 2.89 -2.22
N PHE A 437 16.12 2.15 -2.95
CA PHE A 437 14.89 1.53 -2.45
C PHE A 437 15.17 0.07 -2.17
N LEU A 438 15.28 -0.29 -0.89
CA LEU A 438 15.59 -1.64 -0.46
C LEU A 438 14.28 -2.39 -0.14
N LEU A 439 13.98 -3.42 -0.92
CA LEU A 439 12.81 -4.26 -0.73
C LEU A 439 13.24 -5.60 -0.16
N LYS A 440 12.49 -6.13 0.80
CA LYS A 440 12.73 -7.44 1.39
C LYS A 440 11.40 -8.14 1.63
N ALA A 441 11.29 -9.38 1.17
CA ALA A 441 10.14 -10.23 1.40
C ALA A 441 10.60 -11.65 1.79
N GLY A 442 9.97 -12.27 2.79
CA GLY A 442 10.25 -13.67 3.10
C GLY A 442 9.25 -14.35 4.02
N LYS A 443 9.23 -15.67 3.91
CA LYS A 443 8.48 -16.61 4.78
C LYS A 443 9.38 -17.24 5.84
N ALA A 444 8.79 -17.79 6.89
CA ALA A 444 9.49 -18.45 8.00
C ALA A 444 10.55 -17.55 8.64
N LEU A 445 10.23 -16.26 8.78
CA LEU A 445 11.08 -15.26 9.41
C LEU A 445 10.74 -15.10 10.90
N HIS A 446 11.52 -14.30 11.61
CA HIS A 446 11.39 -14.07 13.06
C HIS A 446 10.08 -13.39 13.50
N SER A 447 9.34 -12.73 12.61
CA SER A 447 8.12 -12.00 12.95
C SER A 447 7.22 -11.80 11.75
N ARG A 448 5.90 -11.66 12.00
CA ARG A 448 4.95 -11.17 11.01
C ARG A 448 4.87 -9.66 11.02
N HIS A 449 5.28 -8.99 9.95
CA HIS A 449 5.08 -7.55 9.79
C HIS A 449 5.19 -7.10 8.32
N ALA A 450 4.58 -5.97 8.00
CA ALA A 450 4.85 -5.22 6.78
C ALA A 450 5.01 -3.73 7.12
N GLU A 451 6.04 -3.08 6.59
CA GLU A 451 6.33 -1.69 6.90
C GLU A 451 7.13 -0.97 5.81
N ILE A 452 7.02 0.36 5.82
CA ILE A 452 7.86 1.28 5.05
C ILE A 452 8.70 2.06 6.04
N ARG A 453 10.01 2.12 5.82
CA ARG A 453 10.94 2.98 6.58
C ARG A 453 11.61 3.96 5.66
N VAL A 454 11.55 5.23 6.02
CA VAL A 454 12.21 6.32 5.32
C VAL A 454 13.30 6.85 6.22
N GLN A 455 14.56 6.54 5.90
CA GLN A 455 15.69 7.05 6.67
C GLN A 455 16.16 8.38 6.08
N PHE A 456 16.17 9.43 6.90
CA PHE A 456 16.64 10.75 6.50
C PHE A 456 18.16 10.87 6.56
N ARG A 457 18.72 11.84 5.84
CA ARG A 457 20.14 12.21 5.90
C ARG A 457 20.48 12.83 7.25
N HIS A 458 21.77 12.80 7.58
CA HIS A 458 22.27 13.50 8.77
C HIS A 458 22.10 15.02 8.62
N VAL A 459 21.84 15.69 9.76
CA VAL A 459 21.86 17.15 9.83
C VAL A 459 23.28 17.66 9.54
N PRO A 460 23.50 18.49 8.50
CA PRO A 460 24.80 19.07 8.23
C PRO A 460 25.29 19.92 9.40
N GLY A 461 26.55 19.75 9.81
CA GLY A 461 27.12 20.55 10.89
C GLY A 461 26.46 20.35 12.26
N ASN A 462 25.86 19.18 12.53
CA ASN A 462 25.13 18.90 13.77
C ASN A 462 25.97 19.21 15.03
N LEU A 463 25.62 20.31 15.72
CA LEU A 463 26.28 20.81 16.92
C LEU A 463 26.17 19.84 18.12
N TYR A 464 25.19 18.94 18.09
CA TYR A 464 24.92 17.98 19.17
C TYR A 464 25.54 16.60 18.92
N ARG A 465 26.39 16.43 17.91
CA ARG A 465 26.99 15.13 17.56
C ARG A 465 27.67 14.43 18.75
N ASN A 466 28.41 15.18 19.57
CA ASN A 466 29.11 14.66 20.75
C ASN A 466 28.19 14.44 21.97
N LYS A 467 26.90 14.77 21.84
CA LYS A 467 25.86 14.60 22.87
C LYS A 467 24.86 13.49 22.51
N MET A 468 24.91 13.00 21.28
CA MET A 468 24.20 11.80 20.83
C MET A 468 25.01 10.55 21.23
N GLY A 469 24.34 9.39 21.31
CA GLY A 469 25.02 8.11 21.55
C GLY A 469 26.08 7.77 20.50
N LEU A 470 26.84 6.69 20.74
CA LEU A 470 27.99 6.28 19.90
C LEU A 470 27.63 5.84 18.46
N ASP A 471 26.35 5.63 18.14
CA ASP A 471 25.90 5.12 16.85
C ASP A 471 25.31 6.24 15.97
N LEU A 472 26.14 6.74 15.05
CA LEU A 472 25.77 7.84 14.14
C LEU A 472 24.68 7.45 13.14
N ASP A 473 24.54 6.18 12.76
CA ASP A 473 23.47 5.71 11.87
C ASP A 473 22.13 5.66 12.62
N ARG A 474 22.14 5.39 13.93
CA ARG A 474 20.92 5.50 14.77
C ARG A 474 20.52 6.94 15.08
N ALA A 475 21.40 7.91 14.87
CA ALA A 475 21.14 9.32 15.11
C ALA A 475 20.41 10.05 13.96
N THR A 476 20.02 9.35 12.89
CA THR A 476 19.19 9.92 11.81
C THR A 476 17.71 9.86 12.16
N ASN A 477 16.94 10.83 11.68
CA ASN A 477 15.49 10.70 11.76
C ASN A 477 15.01 9.57 10.85
N GLU A 478 13.95 8.89 11.26
CA GLU A 478 13.30 7.86 10.46
C GLU A 478 11.78 8.02 10.55
N LEU A 479 11.10 8.11 9.41
CA LEU A 479 9.65 7.97 9.35
C LEU A 479 9.33 6.50 9.11
N VAL A 480 8.51 5.91 9.97
CA VAL A 480 8.09 4.51 9.87
C VAL A 480 6.59 4.44 9.73
N ILE A 481 6.14 3.70 8.72
CA ILE A 481 4.74 3.43 8.42
C ILE A 481 4.58 1.92 8.52
N ARG A 482 4.08 1.44 9.66
CA ARG A 482 3.89 0.01 9.94
C ARG A 482 2.51 -0.40 9.47
N ILE A 483 2.46 -1.03 8.29
CA ILE A 483 1.23 -1.44 7.59
C ILE A 483 0.50 -2.56 8.34
N GLN A 484 1.25 -3.49 8.95
CA GLN A 484 0.71 -4.53 9.83
C GLN A 484 1.84 -5.18 10.64
N PRO A 485 1.53 -5.85 11.77
CA PRO A 485 0.35 -5.65 12.60
C PRO A 485 0.41 -4.30 13.32
N ASN A 486 -0.64 -3.97 14.08
CA ASN A 486 -0.71 -2.76 14.91
C ASN A 486 -0.38 -1.50 14.12
N GLU A 487 -1.25 -1.18 13.17
CA GLU A 487 -1.13 -0.07 12.22
C GLU A 487 -0.66 1.21 12.93
N ALA A 488 0.49 1.72 12.52
CA ALA A 488 1.08 2.90 13.13
C ALA A 488 1.89 3.74 12.14
N ILE A 489 1.92 5.05 12.38
CA ILE A 489 2.85 5.99 11.75
C ILE A 489 3.63 6.66 12.87
N TYR A 490 4.95 6.59 12.83
CA TYR A 490 5.78 7.28 13.82
C TYR A 490 7.05 7.86 13.22
N LEU A 491 7.47 9.00 13.77
CA LEU A 491 8.71 9.68 13.40
C LEU A 491 9.72 9.54 14.54
N LYS A 492 10.83 8.86 14.26
CA LYS A 492 11.98 8.79 15.17
C LYS A 492 12.75 10.11 15.12
N VAL A 493 12.86 10.77 16.26
CA VAL A 493 13.53 12.07 16.41
C VAL A 493 14.57 12.02 17.53
N ASN A 494 15.62 12.83 17.41
CA ASN A 494 16.55 13.04 18.52
C ASN A 494 15.94 14.03 19.50
N ASN A 495 15.83 13.66 20.77
CA ASN A 495 15.28 14.50 21.83
C ASN A 495 16.24 14.59 23.02
N LYS A 496 16.16 15.68 23.77
CA LYS A 496 16.86 15.79 25.05
C LYS A 496 16.24 14.82 26.04
N VAL A 497 17.05 13.97 26.66
CA VAL A 497 16.59 13.11 27.75
C VAL A 497 16.09 14.01 28.89
N PRO A 498 14.86 13.81 29.41
CA PRO A 498 14.36 14.55 30.56
C PRO A 498 15.32 14.48 31.74
N GLY A 499 15.61 15.63 32.36
CA GLY A 499 16.59 15.74 33.44
C GLY A 499 17.49 16.97 33.34
N LEU A 500 18.50 17.03 34.20
CA LEU A 500 19.39 18.19 34.34
C LEU A 500 20.52 18.24 33.29
N GLY A 501 20.80 17.14 32.60
CA GLY A 501 21.86 17.05 31.59
C GLY A 501 21.41 17.42 30.17
N LEU A 502 22.37 17.54 29.24
CA LEU A 502 22.15 17.76 27.81
C LEU A 502 22.47 16.50 26.98
N LYS A 503 22.15 15.32 27.52
CA LYS A 503 22.25 14.06 26.77
C LYS A 503 21.08 13.96 25.81
N LEU A 504 21.33 13.56 24.57
CA LEU A 504 20.28 13.28 23.60
C LEU A 504 20.05 11.78 23.48
N ASP A 505 18.81 11.40 23.19
CA ASP A 505 18.41 10.04 22.83
C ASP A 505 17.34 10.07 21.73
N VAL A 506 17.12 8.93 21.08
CA VAL A 506 16.09 8.77 20.05
C VAL A 506 14.75 8.48 20.72
N THR A 507 13.73 9.25 20.39
CA THR A 507 12.34 9.01 20.81
C THR A 507 11.41 9.00 19.59
N LYS A 508 10.11 8.74 19.79
CA LYS A 508 9.10 8.64 18.73
C LYS A 508 8.02 9.69 18.93
N LEU A 509 7.64 10.36 17.85
CA LEU A 509 6.32 10.99 17.74
C LEU A 509 5.39 9.93 17.12
N ASP A 510 4.43 9.44 17.88
CA ASP A 510 3.70 8.21 17.57
C ASP A 510 2.20 8.43 17.30
N LEU A 511 1.72 7.82 16.21
CA LEU A 511 0.30 7.63 15.90
C LEU A 511 0.04 6.13 15.72
N THR A 512 -0.29 5.45 16.81
CA THR A 512 -0.79 4.07 16.79
C THR A 512 -2.32 4.09 16.64
N TYR A 513 -2.83 3.48 15.57
CA TYR A 513 -4.25 3.60 15.19
C TYR A 513 -5.19 3.04 16.24
N LYS A 514 -4.87 1.84 16.77
CA LYS A 514 -5.66 1.18 17.83
C LYS A 514 -5.79 2.01 19.11
N SER A 515 -4.79 2.84 19.42
CA SER A 515 -4.78 3.70 20.61
C SER A 515 -5.51 5.03 20.36
N ARG A 516 -5.55 5.49 19.11
CA ARG A 516 -6.07 6.80 18.73
C ARG A 516 -7.51 6.77 18.21
N TYR A 517 -7.93 5.67 17.58
CA TYR A 517 -9.22 5.50 16.94
C TYR A 517 -9.95 4.29 17.51
N ASN A 518 -11.26 4.42 17.74
CA ASN A 518 -12.07 3.40 18.38
C ASN A 518 -12.77 2.45 17.39
N ASN A 519 -12.68 2.72 16.09
CA ASN A 519 -13.31 1.92 15.04
C ASN A 519 -12.35 0.83 14.57
N PRO A 520 -12.83 -0.42 14.38
CA PRO A 520 -12.00 -1.44 13.75
C PRO A 520 -11.69 -1.05 12.31
N LEU A 521 -10.49 -1.41 11.87
CA LEU A 521 -10.10 -1.19 10.48
C LEU A 521 -10.79 -2.22 9.58
N PRO A 522 -11.31 -1.80 8.42
CA PRO A 522 -11.90 -2.72 7.45
C PRO A 522 -10.82 -3.66 6.89
N ASP A 523 -11.20 -4.90 6.55
CA ASP A 523 -10.32 -5.76 5.77
C ASP A 523 -10.15 -5.18 4.35
N ALA A 524 -8.99 -5.40 3.74
CA ALA A 524 -8.71 -4.87 2.40
C ALA A 524 -9.75 -5.29 1.34
N TYR A 525 -10.32 -6.48 1.44
CA TYR A 525 -11.37 -6.94 0.52
C TYR A 525 -12.68 -6.16 0.69
N GLU A 526 -13.02 -5.72 1.91
CA GLU A 526 -14.20 -4.87 2.14
C GLU A 526 -14.05 -3.55 1.40
N ARG A 527 -12.88 -2.92 1.53
CA ARG A 527 -12.55 -1.68 0.82
C ARG A 527 -12.61 -1.85 -0.69
N LEU A 528 -11.90 -2.83 -1.22
CA LEU A 528 -11.78 -3.01 -2.67
C LEU A 528 -13.13 -3.38 -3.31
N ILE A 529 -13.94 -4.24 -2.67
CA ILE A 529 -15.28 -4.55 -3.19
C ILE A 529 -16.15 -3.30 -3.23
N LEU A 530 -16.09 -2.46 -2.19
CA LEU A 530 -16.84 -1.20 -2.16
C LEU A 530 -16.38 -0.24 -3.27
N ASP A 531 -15.08 -0.14 -3.50
CA ASP A 531 -14.54 0.69 -4.59
C ASP A 531 -15.01 0.19 -5.96
N VAL A 532 -15.11 -1.14 -6.18
CA VAL A 532 -15.68 -1.70 -7.42
C VAL A 532 -17.16 -1.35 -7.56
N ILE A 533 -17.94 -1.36 -6.48
CA ILE A 533 -19.36 -0.94 -6.50
C ILE A 533 -19.48 0.53 -6.90
N ASN A 534 -18.56 1.37 -6.42
CA ASN A 534 -18.54 2.80 -6.71
C ASN A 534 -17.86 3.17 -8.03
N GLY A 535 -17.19 2.20 -8.68
CA GLY A 535 -16.45 2.44 -9.92
C GLY A 535 -15.11 3.14 -9.72
N ASP A 536 -14.61 3.20 -8.49
CA ASP A 536 -13.31 3.78 -8.15
C ASP A 536 -12.19 2.79 -8.50
N LYS A 537 -11.28 3.24 -9.38
CA LYS A 537 -10.17 2.43 -9.89
C LYS A 537 -8.82 2.78 -9.27
N ARG A 538 -8.74 3.74 -8.34
CA ARG A 538 -7.45 4.26 -7.85
C ARG A 538 -6.57 3.20 -7.17
N LEU A 539 -7.20 2.20 -6.55
CA LEU A 539 -6.54 1.08 -5.86
C LEU A 539 -6.46 -0.20 -6.70
N PHE A 540 -6.74 -0.14 -8.00
CA PHE A 540 -6.69 -1.29 -8.91
C PHE A 540 -5.57 -1.14 -9.92
N ILE A 541 -4.94 -2.26 -10.28
CA ILE A 541 -3.77 -2.24 -11.14
C ILE A 541 -4.20 -2.12 -12.62
N ARG A 542 -3.72 -1.08 -13.30
CA ARG A 542 -3.95 -0.86 -14.73
C ARG A 542 -3.08 -1.77 -15.60
N ASN A 543 -3.50 -2.05 -16.83
CA ASN A 543 -2.76 -2.93 -17.72
C ASN A 543 -1.29 -2.52 -17.96
N ASP A 544 -1.05 -1.25 -18.27
CA ASP A 544 0.28 -0.69 -18.50
C ASP A 544 1.14 -0.62 -17.23
N GLU A 545 0.50 -0.60 -16.06
CA GLU A 545 1.16 -0.71 -14.77
C GLU A 545 1.72 -2.12 -14.54
N LEU A 546 0.95 -3.16 -14.84
CA LEU A 546 1.44 -4.55 -14.82
C LEU A 546 2.51 -4.79 -15.88
N GLU A 547 2.38 -4.20 -17.06
CA GLU A 547 3.42 -4.30 -18.11
C GLU A 547 4.76 -3.70 -17.65
N ALA A 548 4.72 -2.52 -17.02
CA ALA A 548 5.92 -1.89 -16.46
C ALA A 548 6.51 -2.72 -15.31
N ALA A 549 5.66 -3.25 -14.42
CA ALA A 549 6.07 -4.12 -13.33
C ALA A 549 6.76 -5.40 -13.84
N TRP A 550 6.17 -6.08 -14.84
CA TRP A 550 6.76 -7.28 -15.41
C TRP A 550 8.02 -7.01 -16.21
N SER A 551 8.11 -5.89 -16.93
CA SER A 551 9.33 -5.48 -17.63
C SER A 551 10.51 -5.30 -16.68
N LEU A 552 10.25 -4.87 -15.44
CA LEU A 552 11.27 -4.71 -14.40
C LEU A 552 11.74 -6.06 -13.83
N PHE A 553 10.81 -6.98 -13.53
CA PHE A 553 11.11 -8.24 -12.82
C PHE A 553 11.42 -9.44 -13.74
N THR A 554 10.93 -9.46 -14.97
CA THR A 554 11.11 -10.61 -15.88
C THR A 554 12.59 -10.93 -16.14
N PRO A 555 13.48 -9.96 -16.40
CA PRO A 555 14.89 -10.28 -16.67
C PRO A 555 15.57 -11.01 -15.51
N ILE A 556 15.34 -10.56 -14.27
CA ILE A 556 15.97 -11.18 -13.09
C ILE A 556 15.38 -12.56 -12.78
N LEU A 557 14.07 -12.72 -12.98
CA LEU A 557 13.41 -14.02 -12.81
C LEU A 557 13.95 -15.06 -13.80
N LYS A 558 14.07 -14.68 -15.08
CA LYS A 558 14.68 -15.55 -16.10
C LYS A 558 16.12 -15.87 -15.77
N GLU A 559 16.92 -14.89 -15.33
CA GLU A 559 18.31 -15.14 -14.95
C GLU A 559 18.43 -16.11 -13.76
N ILE A 560 17.58 -15.98 -12.73
CA ILE A 560 17.54 -16.90 -11.59
C ILE A 560 17.22 -18.33 -12.05
N GLU A 561 16.24 -18.48 -12.93
CA GLU A 561 15.77 -19.78 -13.45
C GLU A 561 16.78 -20.41 -14.41
N GLU A 562 17.29 -19.67 -15.39
CA GLU A 562 18.22 -20.18 -16.41
C GLU A 562 19.58 -20.55 -15.81
N LYS A 563 20.08 -19.74 -14.86
CA LYS A 563 21.36 -20.00 -14.19
C LYS A 563 21.23 -20.94 -12.98
N GLN A 564 20.01 -21.35 -12.64
CA GLN A 564 19.71 -22.19 -11.47
C GLN A 564 20.38 -21.64 -10.20
N ILE A 565 20.20 -20.34 -9.95
CA ILE A 565 20.84 -19.64 -8.83
C ILE A 565 20.39 -20.29 -7.52
N SER A 566 21.35 -20.90 -6.81
CA SER A 566 21.08 -21.58 -5.55
C SER A 566 20.74 -20.55 -4.46
N PRO A 567 19.58 -20.68 -3.78
CA PRO A 567 19.19 -19.74 -2.73
C PRO A 567 20.07 -19.90 -1.49
N GLU A 568 20.41 -18.77 -0.85
CA GLU A 568 21.10 -18.79 0.43
C GLU A 568 20.16 -19.32 1.53
N LEU A 569 20.67 -20.26 2.32
CA LEU A 569 19.87 -20.98 3.28
C LEU A 569 19.79 -20.20 4.58
N TYR A 570 18.58 -20.09 5.14
CA TYR A 570 18.39 -19.41 6.42
C TYR A 570 17.55 -20.28 7.36
N PRO A 571 17.85 -20.30 8.67
CA PRO A 571 17.03 -21.05 9.62
C PRO A 571 15.62 -20.47 9.73
N TYR A 572 14.60 -21.33 9.90
CA TYR A 572 13.25 -20.91 10.27
C TYR A 572 13.30 -19.96 11.49
N GLY A 573 12.50 -18.90 11.48
CA GLY A 573 12.45 -17.91 12.56
C GLY A 573 13.67 -17.00 12.64
N SER A 574 14.55 -17.00 11.64
CA SER A 574 15.65 -16.03 11.54
C SER A 574 15.24 -14.77 10.77
N ARG A 575 16.17 -13.85 10.54
CA ARG A 575 15.93 -12.63 9.75
C ARG A 575 16.06 -12.82 8.24
N GLY A 576 16.33 -14.05 7.80
CA GLY A 576 16.68 -14.36 6.43
C GLY A 576 18.18 -14.55 6.23
N PRO A 577 18.63 -14.67 4.98
CA PRO A 577 20.02 -14.91 4.62
C PRO A 577 20.95 -13.75 5.00
N VAL A 578 22.20 -14.08 5.30
CA VAL A 578 23.27 -13.11 5.61
C VAL A 578 23.53 -12.21 4.40
N GLY A 579 23.39 -12.72 3.18
CA GLY A 579 23.45 -11.95 1.95
C GLY A 579 22.57 -10.69 1.96
N ALA A 580 21.39 -10.74 2.58
CA ALA A 580 20.51 -9.57 2.68
C ALA A 580 21.16 -8.42 3.47
N HIS A 581 21.94 -8.73 4.51
CA HIS A 581 22.69 -7.73 5.26
C HIS A 581 23.85 -7.15 4.44
N TYR A 582 24.55 -7.98 3.66
CA TYR A 582 25.61 -7.50 2.76
C TYR A 582 25.06 -6.61 1.65
N LEU A 583 23.88 -6.94 1.09
CA LEU A 583 23.21 -6.12 0.10
C LEU A 583 22.90 -4.71 0.62
N ALA A 584 22.33 -4.60 1.83
CA ALA A 584 22.09 -3.29 2.44
C ALA A 584 23.40 -2.55 2.75
N ALA A 585 24.41 -3.26 3.26
CA ALA A 585 25.72 -2.68 3.58
C ALA A 585 26.46 -2.15 2.34
N LYS A 586 26.32 -2.80 1.18
CA LYS A 586 26.81 -2.31 -0.13
C LYS A 586 26.35 -0.88 -0.42
N TYR A 587 25.15 -0.54 0.04
CA TYR A 587 24.54 0.79 -0.11
C TYR A 587 24.70 1.69 1.12
N GLY A 588 25.52 1.27 2.09
CA GLY A 588 25.71 1.99 3.35
C GLY A 588 24.41 2.10 4.15
N VAL A 589 23.56 1.07 4.10
CA VAL A 589 22.29 1.01 4.82
C VAL A 589 22.30 -0.18 5.78
N ARG A 590 21.60 -0.01 6.92
CA ARG A 590 21.27 -1.10 7.82
C ARG A 590 19.75 -1.30 7.79
N TRP A 591 19.31 -2.55 7.70
CA TRP A 591 17.88 -2.87 7.77
C TRP A 591 17.28 -2.38 9.09
N GLY A 592 16.08 -1.83 9.05
CA GLY A 592 15.42 -1.28 10.24
C GLY A 592 14.66 -2.32 11.08
N ASP A 593 14.51 -3.55 10.58
CA ASP A 593 13.84 -4.67 11.25
C ASP A 593 14.67 -5.27 12.41
N ILE A 594 15.65 -4.51 12.94
CA ILE A 594 16.64 -4.99 13.92
C ILE A 594 16.08 -5.12 15.35
N VAL A 595 14.95 -4.48 15.65
CA VAL A 595 14.35 -4.44 16.99
C VAL A 595 13.07 -5.24 16.99
N ASN A 596 12.92 -6.17 17.93
CA ASN A 596 11.66 -6.89 18.12
C ASN A 596 10.61 -5.86 18.57
N PRO A 597 9.46 -5.72 17.89
CA PRO A 597 8.44 -4.74 18.26
C PRO A 597 8.01 -4.85 19.73
N ASP A 598 8.03 -6.07 20.26
CA ASP A 598 7.56 -6.41 21.61
C ASP A 598 8.62 -6.22 22.71
N GLU A 599 9.89 -6.00 22.37
CA GLU A 599 10.96 -5.81 23.38
C GLU A 599 10.89 -4.47 24.12
N HIS A 600 9.99 -3.56 23.71
CA HIS A 600 9.79 -2.28 24.38
C HIS A 600 8.41 -2.08 25.03
N GLU A 601 7.51 -3.08 24.99
CA GLU A 601 6.24 -3.02 25.75
C GLU A 601 6.33 -3.67 27.14
N GLY A 602 7.51 -4.16 27.54
CA GLY A 602 7.68 -4.97 28.75
C GLY A 602 8.34 -4.33 29.98
N ASP A 603 8.71 -3.05 29.98
CA ASP A 603 9.55 -2.50 31.08
C ASP A 603 9.14 -1.13 31.65
N ASP A 604 7.91 -0.64 31.36
CA ASP A 604 7.38 0.61 31.96
C ASP A 604 6.28 0.36 33.01
N ASP A 605 6.40 -0.70 33.81
CA ASP A 605 5.63 -0.85 35.06
C ASP A 605 6.40 -1.69 36.09
N LYS A 606 7.39 -1.09 36.75
CA LYS A 606 7.85 -1.42 38.11
C LYS A 606 8.38 -0.22 38.87
#